data_AF-A0A8T4WSI8-F1
#
_entry.id   AF-A0A8T4WSI8-F1
#
_cell.length_a   1.000
_cell.length_b   1.000
_cell.length_c   1.000
_cell.angle_alpha   90.00
_cell.angle_beta   90.00
_cell.angle_gamma   90.00
#
_symmetry.space_group_name_H-M   'P 1'
#
loop_
_entity.id
_entity.type
_entity.pdbx_description
1 polymer ?
#
loop_
_entity_poly.entity_id
_entity_poly.type
_entity_poly.pdbx_seq_one_letter_code
_entity_poly.pdbx_strand_id
1 'polypeptide(L)'
;MKKKPFQQIIDQLSSVLSDEQIKMLPRKWEKIGDVLILRLDQPLISVQKEVASVYAEVLNCKSVLKDTGGIIGQFRIPEISFVYGDKDTVTIHKENSIKYKLDPSEIMFSSGNM
;
A
#
# COMPACT_ATOMS: atom_id res chain seq x y z
N MET A 1 -24.04 7.74 6.07
CA MET A 1 -22.69 8.30 5.84
C MET A 1 -21.78 7.18 5.36
N LYS A 2 -20.92 7.41 4.35
CA LYS A 2 -19.91 6.41 3.96
C LYS A 2 -18.92 6.22 5.12
N LYS A 3 -18.61 4.97 5.48
CA LYS A 3 -17.58 4.66 6.48
C LYS A 3 -16.22 5.15 5.97
N LYS A 4 -15.33 5.53 6.88
CA LYS A 4 -13.93 5.86 6.52
C LYS A 4 -13.24 4.59 5.99
N PRO A 5 -12.31 4.69 5.03
CA PRO A 5 -11.64 3.53 4.45
C PRO A 5 -11.06 2.56 5.49
N PHE A 6 -10.35 3.09 6.49
CA PHE A 6 -9.76 2.26 7.54
C PHE A 6 -10.79 1.49 8.37
N GLN A 7 -11.99 2.05 8.58
CA GLN A 7 -13.06 1.32 9.28
C GLN A 7 -13.59 0.18 8.41
N GLN A 8 -13.73 0.37 7.10
CA GLN A 8 -14.15 -0.68 6.18
C GLN A 8 -13.15 -1.84 6.14
N ILE A 9 -11.86 -1.51 6.16
CA ILE A 9 -10.76 -2.49 6.24
C ILE A 9 -10.88 -3.33 7.52
N ILE A 10 -11.05 -2.69 8.68
CA ILE A 10 -11.24 -3.41 9.96
C ILE A 10 -12.46 -4.32 9.89
N ASP A 11 -13.60 -3.80 9.41
CA ASP A 11 -14.85 -4.56 9.36
C ASP A 11 -14.67 -5.84 8.53
N GLN A 12 -14.01 -5.77 7.37
CA GLN A 12 -13.76 -6.93 6.50
C GLN A 12 -12.76 -7.92 7.09
N LEU A 13 -11.71 -7.44 7.76
CA LEU A 13 -10.66 -8.29 8.33
C LEU A 13 -10.99 -8.83 9.73
N SER A 14 -12.02 -8.32 10.40
CA SER A 14 -12.39 -8.68 11.78
C SER A 14 -12.73 -10.16 11.99
N SER A 15 -13.14 -10.86 10.93
CA SER A 15 -13.45 -12.30 10.98
C SER A 15 -12.25 -13.20 10.71
N VAL A 16 -11.13 -12.62 10.24
CA VAL A 16 -9.93 -13.36 9.79
C VAL A 16 -8.74 -13.11 10.74
N LEU A 17 -8.66 -11.91 11.30
CA LEU A 17 -7.53 -11.47 12.11
C LEU A 17 -7.81 -11.52 13.61
N SER A 18 -6.77 -11.76 14.39
CA SER A 18 -6.83 -11.59 15.85
C SER A 18 -6.91 -10.11 16.24
N ASP A 19 -7.38 -9.82 17.46
CA ASP A 19 -7.42 -8.45 18.00
C ASP A 19 -6.04 -7.78 18.00
N GLU A 20 -4.96 -8.55 18.19
CA GLU A 20 -3.58 -8.05 18.13
C GLU A 20 -3.20 -7.65 16.70
N GLN A 21 -3.52 -8.49 15.71
CA GLN A 21 -3.28 -8.18 14.30
C GLN A 21 -4.09 -6.97 13.84
N ILE A 22 -5.35 -6.85 14.26
CA ILE A 22 -6.21 -5.70 13.96
C ILE A 22 -5.59 -4.39 14.48
N LYS A 23 -5.05 -4.40 15.70
CA LYS A 23 -4.36 -3.22 16.27
C LYS A 23 -3.12 -2.82 15.50
N MET A 24 -2.46 -3.79 14.85
CA MET A 24 -1.24 -3.60 14.05
C MET A 24 -1.51 -3.21 12.60
N LEU A 25 -2.77 -3.16 12.15
CA LEU A 25 -3.10 -2.80 10.78
C LEU A 25 -2.58 -1.39 10.40
N PRO A 26 -1.99 -1.20 9.21
CA PRO A 26 -1.47 0.09 8.78
C PRO A 26 -2.54 1.19 8.74
N ARG A 27 -2.40 2.20 9.60
CA ARG A 27 -3.30 3.37 9.62
C ARG A 27 -2.96 4.42 8.57
N LYS A 28 -1.74 4.35 8.04
CA LYS A 28 -1.22 5.20 6.97
C LYS A 28 -0.71 4.30 5.86
N TRP A 29 -0.79 4.80 4.64
CA TRP A 29 -0.37 4.12 3.43
C TRP A 29 -0.01 5.17 2.38
N GLU A 30 0.87 4.80 1.45
CA GLU A 30 1.14 5.62 0.28
C GLU A 30 0.38 5.05 -0.91
N LYS A 31 -0.35 5.91 -1.63
CA LYS A 31 -1.06 5.52 -2.85
C LYS A 31 -0.52 6.33 -4.02
N ILE A 32 0.11 5.65 -4.97
CA ILE A 32 0.66 6.25 -6.18
C ILE A 32 -0.16 5.74 -7.36
N GLY A 33 -1.08 6.57 -7.88
CA GLY A 33 -1.99 6.16 -8.92
C GLY A 33 -2.93 5.07 -8.41
N ASP A 34 -2.82 3.87 -8.97
CA ASP A 34 -3.55 2.66 -8.57
C ASP A 34 -2.65 1.59 -7.93
N VAL A 35 -1.45 1.97 -7.46
CA VAL A 35 -0.53 1.11 -6.70
C VAL A 35 -0.45 1.59 -5.26
N LEU A 36 -0.56 0.65 -4.33
CA LEU A 36 -0.51 0.90 -2.90
C LEU A 36 0.82 0.41 -2.32
N ILE A 37 1.43 1.20 -1.43
CA ILE A 37 2.59 0.80 -0.65
C ILE A 37 2.20 0.74 0.82
N LEU A 38 2.41 -0.42 1.45
CA LEU A 38 2.12 -0.69 2.85
C LEU A 38 3.38 -1.07 3.61
N ARG A 39 3.47 -0.64 4.87
CA ARG A 39 4.44 -1.19 5.82
C ARG A 39 3.74 -2.26 6.64
N LEU A 40 4.17 -3.51 6.50
CA LEU A 40 3.58 -4.67 7.17
C LEU A 40 4.60 -5.28 8.14
N ASP A 41 4.32 -5.16 9.44
CA ASP A 41 5.17 -5.66 10.52
C ASP A 41 4.93 -7.16 10.82
N GLN A 42 5.80 -7.76 11.65
CA GLN A 42 5.84 -9.21 11.94
C GLN A 42 4.49 -9.88 12.20
N PRO A 43 3.55 -9.33 13.01
CA PRO A 43 2.26 -9.97 13.27
C PRO A 43 1.38 -10.15 12.02
N LEU A 44 1.64 -9.37 10.97
CA LEU A 44 0.86 -9.39 9.72
C LEU A 44 1.52 -10.22 8.62
N ILE A 45 2.74 -10.73 8.80
CA ILE A 45 3.49 -11.41 7.72
C ILE A 45 2.80 -12.68 7.25
N SER A 46 2.24 -13.47 8.17
CA SER A 46 1.51 -14.71 7.84
C SER A 46 0.20 -14.45 7.10
N VAL A 47 -0.38 -13.25 7.25
CA VAL A 47 -1.69 -12.84 6.70
C VAL A 47 -1.56 -11.67 5.72
N GLN A 48 -0.33 -11.42 5.22
CA GLN A 48 -0.04 -10.20 4.47
C GLN A 48 -0.81 -10.11 3.16
N LYS A 49 -1.12 -11.25 2.54
CA LYS A 49 -1.87 -11.31 1.28
C LYS A 49 -3.33 -10.97 1.50
N GLU A 50 -3.94 -11.50 2.55
CA GLU A 50 -5.32 -11.22 2.95
C GLU A 50 -5.47 -9.75 3.30
N VAL A 51 -4.57 -9.22 4.14
CA VAL A 51 -4.54 -7.79 4.49
C VAL A 51 -4.37 -6.94 3.23
N ALA A 52 -3.39 -7.23 2.39
CA ALA A 52 -3.15 -6.47 1.16
C ALA A 52 -4.35 -6.50 0.22
N SER A 53 -5.03 -7.65 0.06
CA SER A 53 -6.20 -7.78 -0.80
C SER A 53 -7.34 -6.86 -0.40
N VAL A 54 -7.65 -6.80 0.91
CA VAL A 54 -8.70 -5.93 1.46
C VAL A 54 -8.32 -4.45 1.31
N TYR A 55 -7.07 -4.10 1.57
CA TYR A 55 -6.60 -2.72 1.35
C TYR A 55 -6.71 -2.32 -0.13
N ALA A 56 -6.32 -3.20 -1.05
CA ALA A 56 -6.40 -2.97 -2.49
C ALA A 56 -7.85 -2.72 -2.93
N GLU A 57 -8.78 -3.55 -2.47
CA GLU A 57 -10.20 -3.43 -2.76
C GLU A 57 -10.77 -2.11 -2.23
N VAL A 58 -10.60 -1.83 -0.93
CA VAL A 58 -11.16 -0.65 -0.27
C VAL A 58 -10.58 0.65 -0.83
N LEU A 59 -9.30 0.64 -1.20
CA LEU A 59 -8.61 1.81 -1.73
C LEU A 59 -8.59 1.88 -3.25
N ASN A 60 -9.26 0.94 -3.94
CA ASN A 60 -9.32 0.83 -5.40
C ASN A 60 -7.93 0.92 -6.04
N CYS A 61 -7.07 -0.03 -5.69
CA CYS A 61 -5.72 -0.21 -6.21
C CYS A 61 -5.60 -1.59 -6.88
N LYS A 62 -4.88 -1.68 -7.99
CA LYS A 62 -4.64 -2.94 -8.70
C LYS A 62 -3.50 -3.77 -8.11
N SER A 63 -2.57 -3.13 -7.41
CA SER A 63 -1.36 -3.76 -6.89
C SER A 63 -1.02 -3.25 -5.50
N VAL A 64 -0.45 -4.13 -4.67
CA VAL A 64 0.07 -3.78 -3.34
C VAL A 64 1.52 -4.22 -3.21
N LEU A 65 2.36 -3.27 -2.84
CA LEU A 65 3.76 -3.41 -2.53
C LEU A 65 3.95 -3.28 -1.01
N LYS A 66 4.91 -4.01 -0.47
CA LYS A 66 5.36 -3.90 0.91
C LYS A 66 6.66 -3.13 0.96
N ASP A 67 6.69 -2.05 1.73
CA ASP A 67 7.92 -1.38 2.17
C ASP A 67 8.69 -2.31 3.12
N THR A 68 9.88 -2.74 2.69
CA THR A 68 10.75 -3.65 3.46
C THR A 68 11.93 -2.94 4.13
N GLY A 69 12.28 -1.73 3.70
CA GLY A 69 13.48 -1.03 4.19
C GLY A 69 13.55 0.46 3.86
N GLY A 70 12.48 1.05 3.37
CA GLY A 70 12.39 2.46 3.00
C GLY A 70 13.09 2.74 1.67
N ILE A 71 13.93 3.76 1.65
CA ILE A 71 14.58 4.29 0.44
C ILE A 71 16.08 4.31 0.65
N ILE A 72 16.82 3.71 -0.27
CA ILE A 72 18.26 3.46 -0.11
C ILE A 72 19.11 4.09 -1.20
N GLY A 73 20.38 4.31 -0.87
CA GLY A 73 21.42 4.71 -1.81
C GLY A 73 21.28 6.12 -2.38
N GLN A 74 22.28 6.53 -3.14
CA GLN A 74 22.33 7.84 -3.80
C GLN A 74 21.22 8.01 -4.83
N PHE A 75 20.82 6.92 -5.49
CA PHE A 75 19.76 6.92 -6.51
C PHE A 75 18.35 6.84 -5.92
N ARG A 76 18.21 6.80 -4.58
CA ARG A 76 16.91 6.80 -3.89
C ARG A 76 15.99 5.67 -4.37
N ILE A 77 16.53 4.47 -4.43
CA ILE A 77 15.79 3.28 -4.86
C ILE A 77 14.91 2.79 -3.70
N PRO A 78 13.62 2.51 -3.93
CA PRO A 78 12.76 1.90 -2.92
C PRO A 78 13.17 0.45 -2.60
N GLU A 79 13.24 0.09 -1.32
CA GLU A 79 13.30 -1.31 -0.88
C GLU A 79 11.89 -1.84 -0.61
N ILE A 80 11.38 -2.60 -1.56
CA ILE A 80 9.99 -3.03 -1.58
C ILE A 80 9.84 -4.41 -2.20
N SER A 81 8.76 -5.09 -1.84
CA SER A 81 8.41 -6.41 -2.39
C SER A 81 6.94 -6.47 -2.78
N PHE A 82 6.64 -7.20 -3.85
CA PHE A 82 5.26 -7.42 -4.28
C PHE A 82 4.49 -8.33 -3.31
N VAL A 83 3.24 -7.97 -2.99
CA VAL A 83 2.38 -8.75 -2.09
C VAL A 83 1.13 -9.27 -2.78
N TYR A 84 0.40 -8.42 -3.51
CA TYR A 84 -0.93 -8.75 -4.03
C TYR A 84 -1.27 -7.98 -5.31
N GLY A 85 -2.11 -8.58 -6.17
CA GLY A 85 -2.72 -7.95 -7.33
C GLY A 85 -1.96 -8.16 -8.65
N ASP A 86 -1.95 -7.14 -9.50
CA ASP A 86 -1.22 -7.14 -10.77
C ASP A 86 0.29 -6.94 -10.52
N LYS A 87 1.12 -7.74 -11.19
CA LYS A 87 2.58 -7.60 -11.12
C LYS A 87 3.11 -6.45 -11.98
N ASP A 88 2.35 -5.98 -12.97
CA ASP A 88 2.67 -4.74 -13.66
C ASP A 88 2.31 -3.54 -12.78
N THR A 89 3.31 -3.01 -12.09
CA THR A 89 3.18 -1.88 -11.16
C THR A 89 3.32 -0.52 -11.84
N VAL A 90 3.47 -0.46 -13.17
CA VAL A 90 3.45 0.82 -13.88
C VAL A 90 2.07 1.46 -13.72
N THR A 91 2.07 2.74 -13.35
CA THR A 91 0.85 3.51 -13.05
C THR A 91 0.94 4.94 -13.58
N ILE A 92 -0.20 5.63 -13.56
CA ILE A 92 -0.30 7.06 -13.80
C ILE A 92 -0.76 7.74 -12.52
N HIS A 93 0.15 8.45 -11.85
CA HIS A 93 -0.16 9.30 -10.72
C HIS A 93 -0.55 10.70 -11.20
N LYS A 94 -1.62 11.27 -10.63
CA LYS A 94 -2.07 12.63 -10.94
C LYS A 94 -1.91 13.52 -9.71
N GLU A 95 -1.07 14.53 -9.82
CA GLU A 95 -0.85 15.54 -8.77
C GLU A 95 -0.85 16.93 -9.42
N ASN A 96 -1.57 17.88 -8.85
CA ASN A 96 -1.68 19.26 -9.38
C ASN A 96 -1.98 19.35 -10.88
N SER A 97 -2.86 18.46 -11.37
CA SER A 97 -3.23 18.31 -12.80
C SER A 97 -2.14 17.79 -13.74
N ILE A 98 -0.94 17.50 -13.25
CA ILE A 98 0.13 16.85 -14.00
C ILE A 98 -0.03 15.33 -13.86
N LYS A 99 0.27 14.60 -14.93
CA LYS A 99 0.25 13.14 -14.97
C LYS A 99 1.68 12.61 -15.04
N TYR A 100 2.05 11.80 -14.07
CA TYR A 100 3.34 11.11 -13.99
C TYR A 100 3.13 9.64 -14.31
N LYS A 101 3.76 9.15 -15.37
CA LYS A 101 3.83 7.71 -15.63
C LYS A 101 5.12 7.19 -15.02
N LEU A 102 5.01 6.30 -14.03
CA LEU A 102 6.14 5.74 -13.32
C LEU A 102 5.84 4.32 -12.83
N ASP A 103 6.89 3.63 -12.41
CA ASP A 103 6.79 2.37 -11.69
C ASP A 103 7.19 2.61 -10.22
N PRO A 104 6.24 2.56 -9.26
CA PRO A 104 6.54 2.68 -7.84
C PRO A 104 7.42 1.56 -7.31
N SER A 105 7.61 0.47 -8.08
CA SER A 105 8.52 -0.61 -7.72
C SER A 105 10.01 -0.26 -7.89
N GLU A 106 10.30 0.73 -8.74
CA GLU A 106 11.65 1.08 -9.16
C GLU A 106 11.99 2.55 -8.83
N ILE A 107 10.98 3.42 -8.77
CA ILE A 107 11.15 4.87 -8.68
C ILE A 107 10.48 5.40 -7.40
N MET A 108 11.25 6.12 -6.60
CA MET A 108 10.72 6.88 -5.47
C MET A 108 9.75 7.98 -5.94
N PHE A 109 8.58 8.05 -5.30
CA PHE A 109 7.66 9.18 -5.38
C PHE A 109 7.22 9.58 -3.97
N SER A 110 7.24 10.88 -3.65
CA SER A 110 6.88 11.41 -2.32
C SER A 110 5.89 12.55 -2.48
N SER A 111 4.65 12.31 -2.07
CA SER A 111 3.57 13.31 -2.06
C SER A 111 3.86 14.51 -1.14
N GLY A 112 4.80 14.37 -0.19
CA GLY A 112 5.21 15.44 0.73
C GLY A 112 6.17 16.48 0.16
N ASN A 113 6.60 16.34 -1.10
CA ASN A 113 7.56 17.27 -1.74
C ASN A 113 6.88 18.41 -2.52
N MET A 114 5.56 18.57 -2.37
CA MET A 114 4.80 19.69 -2.93
C MET A 114 5.07 21.01 -2.21
#